data_AF-A0A6B2LWF6-F1
#
_entry.id   AF-A0A6B2LWF6-F1
#
_cell.length_a   1.000
_cell.length_b   1.000
_cell.length_c   1.000
_cell.angle_alpha   90.00
_cell.angle_beta   90.00
_cell.angle_gamma   90.00
#
_symmetry.space_group_name_H-M   'P 1'
#
loop_
_entity.id
_entity.type
_entity.pdbx_description
1 polymer ?
#
loop_
_entity_poly.entity_id
_entity_poly.type
_entity_poly.pdbx_seq_one_letter_code
_entity_poly.pdbx_strand_id
1 'polypeptide(L)' 'MKCDVDIRKDLYGNVVLSGGTTMFPGIEARLHKELVDLAPSSVKIRIVAPQERKYSVWIGGSILASLTTFQQMWIS' A
#
# COMPACT_ATOMS: atom_id res chain seq x y z
N MET A 1 -6.52 -9.65 14.76
CA MET A 1 -5.75 -8.56 14.14
C MET A 1 -4.43 -8.41 14.88
N LYS A 2 -3.28 -8.50 14.20
CA LYS A 2 -1.95 -8.55 14.84
C LYS A 2 -1.34 -7.16 15.16
N CYS A 3 -1.93 -6.10 14.65
CA CYS A 3 -1.49 -4.72 14.85
C CYS A 3 -2.21 -4.08 16.04
N ASP A 4 -1.56 -3.09 16.68
CA ASP A 4 -2.15 -2.25 17.72
C ASP A 4 -3.47 -1.62 17.23
N VAL A 5 -4.43 -1.43 18.13
CA VAL A 5 -5.73 -0.85 17.80
C VAL A 5 -5.60 0.56 17.27
N ASP A 6 -4.65 1.34 17.79
CA ASP A 6 -4.51 2.77 17.47
C ASP A 6 -4.05 2.99 16.01
N ILE A 7 -3.28 2.06 15.46
CA ILE A 7 -2.76 2.17 14.08
C ILE A 7 -3.70 1.57 13.03
N ARG A 8 -4.72 0.79 13.42
CA ARG A 8 -5.58 0.07 12.46
C ARG A 8 -6.32 1.02 11.54
N LYS A 9 -6.82 2.13 12.07
CA LYS A 9 -7.54 3.13 11.29
C LYS A 9 -6.67 3.66 10.15
N ASP A 10 -5.41 3.94 10.44
CA ASP A 10 -4.45 4.43 9.45
C ASP A 10 -4.10 3.34 8.45
N LEU A 11 -3.93 2.09 8.88
CA LEU A 11 -3.68 0.97 7.97
C LEU A 11 -4.84 0.75 6.98
N TYR A 12 -6.10 0.79 7.44
CA TYR A 12 -7.27 0.68 6.55
C TYR A 12 -7.41 1.87 5.60
N GLY A 13 -7.01 3.06 6.03
CA GLY A 13 -7.01 4.27 5.21
C GLY A 13 -5.85 4.39 4.22
N ASN A 14 -4.90 3.44 4.23
CA ASN A 14 -3.67 3.51 3.44
C ASN A 14 -3.27 2.15 2.82
N VAL A 15 -4.24 1.42 2.25
CA VAL A 15 -3.95 0.16 1.56
C VAL A 15 -3.39 0.45 0.16
N VAL A 16 -2.16 0.01 -0.12
CA VAL A 16 -1.50 0.23 -1.41
C VAL A 16 -1.35 -1.09 -2.16
N LEU A 17 -1.83 -1.15 -3.41
CA LEU A 17 -1.63 -2.29 -4.30
C LEU A 17 -0.37 -2.11 -5.13
N SER A 18 0.50 -3.12 -5.14
CA SER A 18 1.73 -3.15 -5.92
C SER A 18 2.03 -4.53 -6.48
N GLY A 19 2.77 -4.59 -7.59
CA GLY A 19 3.18 -5.84 -8.24
C GLY A 19 2.21 -6.34 -9.32
N GLY A 20 2.71 -7.22 -10.21
CA GLY A 20 2.00 -7.66 -11.42
C GLY A 20 0.67 -8.36 -11.16
N THR A 21 0.57 -9.17 -10.10
CA THR A 21 -0.66 -9.89 -9.73
C THR A 21 -1.80 -8.93 -9.35
N THR A 22 -1.49 -7.71 -8.90
CA THR A 22 -2.51 -6.71 -8.60
C THR A 22 -3.09 -6.04 -9.84
N MET A 23 -2.62 -6.41 -11.04
CA MET A 23 -3.12 -5.87 -12.31
C MET A 23 -4.37 -6.59 -12.83
N PHE A 24 -4.82 -7.66 -12.19
CA PHE A 24 -6.06 -8.33 -12.60
C PHE A 24 -7.25 -7.35 -12.58
N PRO A 25 -8.05 -7.29 -13.65
CA PRO A 25 -9.22 -6.42 -13.70
C PRO A 25 -10.18 -6.67 -12.53
N GLY A 26 -10.64 -5.61 -11.88
CA GLY A 26 -11.60 -5.69 -10.78
C GLY A 26 -11.03 -6.09 -9.42
N ILE A 27 -9.73 -6.39 -9.30
CA ILE A 27 -9.14 -6.79 -8.01
C ILE A 27 -9.24 -5.69 -6.95
N GLU A 28 -9.09 -4.42 -7.34
CA GLU A 28 -9.25 -3.26 -6.46
C GLU A 28 -10.67 -3.17 -5.90
N ALA A 29 -11.68 -3.25 -6.77
CA ALA A 29 -13.09 -3.20 -6.38
C ALA A 29 -13.48 -4.39 -5.50
N ARG A 30 -13.00 -5.60 -5.84
CA ARG A 30 -13.23 -6.81 -5.04
C ARG A 30 -12.62 -6.66 -3.65
N LEU A 31 -11.35 -6.25 -3.57
CA LEU A 31 -10.66 -6.08 -2.29
C LEU A 31 -11.32 -4.99 -1.45
N HIS A 32 -11.74 -3.88 -2.06
CA HIS A 32 -12.46 -2.83 -1.35
C HIS A 32 -13.73 -3.37 -0.70
N LYS A 33 -14.54 -4.12 -1.45
CA LYS A 33 -15.77 -4.73 -0.93
C LYS A 33 -15.49 -5.66 0.25
N GLU A 34 -14.57 -6.61 0.08
CA GLU A 34 -14.23 -7.59 1.13
C GLU A 34 -13.70 -6.91 2.40
N LEU A 35 -12.89 -5.85 2.25
CA LEU A 35 -12.40 -5.09 3.39
C LEU A 35 -13.53 -4.34 4.09
N VAL A 36 -14.49 -3.75 3.36
CA VAL A 36 -15.65 -3.07 3.95
C VAL A 36 -16.51 -4.04 4.75
N ASP A 37 -16.69 -5.26 4.24
CA ASP A 37 -17.49 -6.29 4.91
C ASP A 37 -16.81 -6.83 6.18
N LEU A 38 -15.47 -6.83 6.24
CA LEU A 38 -14.68 -7.34 7.38
C LEU A 38 -14.28 -6.28 8.42
N ALA A 39 -14.15 -5.02 8.01
CA ALA A 39 -13.67 -3.96 8.87
C ALA A 39 -14.79 -3.38 9.76
N PRO A 40 -14.45 -2.80 10.92
CA PRO A 40 -15.42 -2.05 11.72
C PRO A 40 -16.05 -0.91 10.91
N SER A 41 -17.35 -0.68 11.04
CA SER A 41 -18.07 0.37 10.30
C SER A 41 -17.59 1.80 10.58
N SER A 42 -16.81 2.01 11.65
CA SER A 42 -16.21 3.28 12.02
C SER A 42 -14.95 3.66 11.22
N VAL A 43 -14.37 2.72 10.46
CA VAL A 43 -13.16 3.00 9.66
C VAL A 43 -13.50 3.25 8.20
N LYS A 44 -12.87 4.28 7.64
CA LYS A 44 -12.93 4.55 6.19
C LYS A 44 -11.81 3.78 5.50
N ILE A 45 -12.19 2.89 4.59
CA ILE A 45 -11.23 2.14 3.78
C ILE A 45 -10.84 2.97 2.56
N ARG A 46 -9.55 2.97 2.23
CA ARG A 46 -9.03 3.58 1.02
C ARG A 46 -7.96 2.69 0.42
N ILE A 47 -8.19 2.29 -0.83
CA ILE A 47 -7.24 1.53 -1.63
C ILE A 47 -6.60 2.48 -2.64
N VAL A 48 -5.28 2.39 -2.79
CA VAL A 48 -4.49 3.13 -3.76
C VAL A 48 -3.89 2.13 -4.74
N ALA A 49 -4.32 2.21 -5.99
CA ALA A 49 -3.90 1.29 -7.04
C ALA A 49 -3.48 2.05 -8.33
N PRO A 50 -2.28 2.67 -8.36
CA PRO A 50 -1.78 3.39 -9.53
C PRO A 50 -1.75 2.51 -10.78
N GLN A 51 -1.75 3.12 -11.99
CA GLN A 51 -1.71 2.34 -13.23
C GLN A 51 -0.34 1.64 -13.42
N GLU A 52 0.72 2.32 -13.02
CA GLU A 52 2.10 1.84 -13.03
C GLU A 52 2.43 0.91 -11.85
N ARG A 53 1.43 0.45 -11.07
CA ARG A 53 1.63 -0.31 -9.83
C ARG A 53 2.44 -1.60 -9.98
N LYS A 54 2.51 -2.16 -11.19
CA LYS A 54 3.42 -3.26 -11.55
C LYS A 54 4.90 -2.94 -11.29
N TYR A 55 5.28 -1.66 -11.33
CA TYR A 55 6.65 -1.17 -11.14
C TYR A 55 6.83 -0.36 -9.85
N SER A 56 5.82 -0.27 -8.97
CA SER A 56 5.89 0.56 -7.75
C SER A 56 7.11 0.27 -6.89
N VAL A 57 7.51 -1.00 -6.77
CA VAL A 57 8.70 -1.39 -5.99
C VAL A 57 9.97 -0.79 -6.59
N TRP A 58 10.12 -0.88 -7.91
CA TRP A 58 11.29 -0.34 -8.62
C TRP A 58 11.31 1.20 -8.56
N ILE A 59 10.16 1.83 -8.78
CA ILE A 59 10.00 3.30 -8.68
C ILE A 59 10.37 3.77 -7.27
N GLY A 60 9.87 3.09 -6.23
CA GLY A 60 10.21 3.40 -4.84
C GLY A 60 11.70 3.27 -4.54
N GLY A 61 12.34 2.23 -5.04
CA GLY A 61 13.80 2.05 -4.94
C GLY A 61 14.58 3.17 -5.64
N SER A 62 14.16 3.56 -6.84
CA SER A 62 14.79 4.68 -7.59
C SER A 62 14.66 6.01 -6.84
N ILE A 63 13.49 6.28 -6.25
CA ILE A 63 13.27 7.49 -5.44
C ILE A 63 14.15 7.44 -4.20
N LEU A 64 14.12 6.32 -3.45
CA LEU A 64 14.89 6.13 -2.22
C LEU A 64 16.39 6.33 -2.44
N ALA A 65 16.95 5.71 -3.49
CA ALA A 65 18.37 5.82 -3.82
C ALA A 65 18.79 7.24 -4.22
N SER A 66 17.84 8.07 -4.67
CA SER A 66 18.07 9.47 -5.06
C SER A 66 17.98 10.44 -3.88
N LEU A 67 17.54 9.99 -2.69
CA LEU A 67 17.46 10.85 -1.51
C LEU A 67 18.86 11.09 -0.94
N THR A 68 19.22 12.35 -0.69
CA THR A 68 20.49 12.72 -0.04
C THR A 68 20.62 12.11 1.35
N THR A 69 19.52 12.01 2.08
CA THR A 69 19.45 11.35 3.39
C THR A 69 19.72 9.84 3.31
N PHE A 70 19.48 9.21 2.15
CA PHE A 70 19.71 7.79 1.97
C PHE A 70 21.19 7.45 1.73
N GLN A 71 22.00 8.40 1.25
CA GLN A 71 23.44 8.20 1.03
C GLN A 71 24.17 7.82 2.32
N GLN A 72 23.76 8.37 3.47
CA GLN A 72 24.35 8.06 4.77
C GLN A 72 24.07 6.63 5.26
N MET A 73 23.12 5.92 4.62
CA MET A 73 22.74 4.56 4.97
C MET A 73 23.42 3.49 4.08
N TRP A 74 24.29 3.89 3.15
CA TRP A 74 24.99 2.95 2.28
C TRP A 74 26.06 2.18 3.06
N ILE A 75 26.21 0.89 2.72
CA ILE A 75 27.25 0.01 3.27
C ILE A 75 28.37 -0.07 2.23
N SER A 76 29.62 0.14 2.67
CA SER A 76 30.84 0.11 1.85
C SER A 76 31.66 -1.14 2.07
#